data_AF-A0A2C6BSS1-F1
#
_entry.id   AF-A0A2C6BSS1-F1
#
_cell.length_a   1.000
_cell.length_b   1.000
_cell.length_c   1.000
_cell.angle_alpha   90.00
_cell.angle_beta   90.00
_cell.angle_gamma   90.00
#
_symmetry.space_group_name_H-M   'P 1'
#
loop_
_entity.id
_entity.type
_entity.pdbx_description
1 polymer ?
#
loop_
_entity_poly.entity_id
_entity_poly.type
_entity_poly.pdbx_seq_one_letter_code
_entity_poly.pdbx_strand_id
1 'polypeptide(L)'
;MVDYRSILVERMEYKDSILYLYCRTFYKVVGDGEDDKYDYNVYHKKVLKFKNVKRFEYYSSDEVYYHFLNELEDLRAELEIPYFHKIFNRSKKRNKLFISGMGYFDNFIAIEFKDDEKEKIVVDKKEKYLEIKKELLKILQSKKEKFEEKNIKLEVIEEKEDSYIINLKKGKRIATLSLRIPDSTRYYYIHYEEITNNFAHYDWYDEEYHTVFEIAKQLNIILDRF
;
A
#
# COMPACT_ATOMS: atom_id res chain seq x y z
N MET A 1 0.58 -8.45 10.30
CA MET A 1 -0.75 -8.96 10.69
C MET A 1 -1.50 -9.27 9.42
N VAL A 2 -1.76 -10.56 9.15
CA VAL A 2 -2.60 -10.97 8.03
C VAL A 2 -4.03 -10.54 8.37
N ASP A 3 -4.69 -9.84 7.44
CA ASP A 3 -6.05 -9.36 7.64
C ASP A 3 -7.01 -10.52 7.41
N TYR A 4 -7.14 -11.41 8.40
CA TYR A 4 -8.11 -12.50 8.41
C TYR A 4 -9.52 -11.92 8.62
N ARG A 5 -10.05 -11.24 7.62
CA ARG A 5 -11.46 -10.89 7.53
C ARG A 5 -12.04 -11.63 6.33
N SER A 6 -13.18 -12.29 6.51
CA SER A 6 -13.98 -12.79 5.39
C SER A 6 -15.08 -11.79 5.07
N ILE A 7 -15.34 -11.60 3.78
CA ILE A 7 -16.45 -10.77 3.29
C ILE A 7 -17.41 -11.64 2.48
N LEU A 8 -18.71 -11.51 2.80
CA LEU A 8 -19.79 -12.04 1.97
C LEU A 8 -20.53 -10.88 1.34
N VAL A 9 -20.56 -10.82 0.00
CA VAL A 9 -21.37 -9.83 -0.71
C VAL A 9 -22.78 -10.40 -0.88
N GLU A 10 -23.75 -9.78 -0.23
CA GLU A 10 -25.15 -10.22 -0.25
C GLU A 10 -25.91 -9.66 -1.45
N ARG A 11 -25.56 -8.43 -1.86
CA ARG A 11 -26.24 -7.72 -2.93
C ARG A 11 -25.32 -6.67 -3.53
N MET A 12 -25.43 -6.49 -4.85
CA MET A 12 -24.85 -5.37 -5.57
C MET A 12 -25.97 -4.51 -6.14
N GLU A 13 -25.80 -3.19 -6.09
CA GLU A 13 -26.75 -2.22 -6.65
C GLU A 13 -25.96 -1.13 -7.36
N TYR A 14 -26.26 -0.87 -8.63
CA TYR A 14 -25.67 0.24 -9.37
C TYR A 14 -26.72 1.32 -9.58
N LYS A 15 -26.54 2.47 -8.93
CA LYS A 15 -27.49 3.58 -8.96
C LYS A 15 -26.75 4.91 -8.89
N ASP A 16 -27.23 5.91 -9.63
CA ASP A 16 -26.66 7.26 -9.65
C ASP A 16 -25.15 7.28 -9.97
N SER A 17 -24.72 6.38 -10.86
CA SER A 17 -23.31 6.17 -11.22
C SER A 17 -22.40 5.73 -10.06
N ILE A 18 -22.97 5.12 -9.02
CA ILE A 18 -22.27 4.56 -7.87
C ILE A 18 -22.62 3.08 -7.75
N LEU A 19 -21.62 2.22 -7.62
CA LEU A 19 -21.79 0.81 -7.26
C LEU A 19 -21.80 0.66 -5.73
N TYR A 20 -22.86 0.07 -5.21
CA TYR A 20 -23.04 -0.27 -3.82
C TYR A 20 -22.88 -1.77 -3.63
N LEU A 21 -21.94 -2.19 -2.80
CA LEU A 21 -21.83 -3.58 -2.34
C LEU A 21 -22.34 -3.66 -0.90
N TYR A 22 -23.41 -4.43 -0.70
CA TYR A 22 -23.95 -4.72 0.62
C TYR A 22 -23.29 -6.01 1.11
N CYS A 23 -22.47 -5.89 2.16
CA CYS A 23 -21.60 -6.97 2.59
C CYS A 23 -21.80 -7.31 4.08
N ARG A 24 -21.60 -8.58 4.41
CA ARG A 24 -21.31 -9.02 5.79
C ARG A 24 -19.82 -9.19 5.95
N THR A 25 -19.26 -8.60 7.00
CA THR A 25 -17.86 -8.79 7.38
C THR A 25 -17.80 -9.60 8.67
N PHE A 26 -17.14 -10.74 8.61
CA PHE A 26 -16.96 -11.65 9.74
C PHE A 26 -15.61 -11.37 10.39
N TYR A 27 -15.58 -11.36 11.72
CA TYR A 27 -14.40 -10.92 12.49
C TYR A 27 -14.11 -11.79 13.72
N LYS A 28 -15.07 -12.64 14.13
CA LYS A 28 -14.86 -13.59 15.22
C LYS A 28 -14.41 -14.92 14.62
N VAL A 29 -13.20 -15.32 14.94
CA VAL A 29 -12.65 -16.64 14.62
C VAL A 29 -13.13 -17.64 15.68
N VAL A 30 -13.52 -18.84 15.25
CA VAL A 30 -13.95 -19.98 16.05
C VAL A 30 -13.14 -21.18 15.59
N GLY A 31 -11.98 -21.35 16.22
CA GLY A 31 -11.00 -22.36 15.88
C GLY A 31 -9.70 -22.08 16.63
N ASP A 32 -8.92 -23.13 16.81
CA ASP A 32 -7.61 -23.16 17.46
C ASP A 32 -6.55 -23.83 16.55
N GLY A 33 -6.74 -23.77 15.22
CA GLY A 33 -5.91 -24.50 14.24
C GLY A 33 -5.71 -23.80 12.90
N GLU A 34 -4.98 -24.45 11.97
CA GLU A 34 -4.60 -23.91 10.65
C GLU A 34 -5.78 -23.58 9.71
N ASP A 35 -6.97 -24.11 10.00
CA ASP A 35 -8.23 -23.90 9.27
C ASP A 35 -9.25 -23.07 10.10
N ASP A 36 -8.79 -21.97 10.68
CA ASP A 36 -9.61 -21.03 11.45
C ASP A 36 -10.94 -20.67 10.72
N LYS A 37 -12.07 -21.13 11.28
CA LYS A 37 -13.41 -20.85 10.74
C LYS A 37 -13.98 -19.62 11.41
N TYR A 38 -14.75 -18.79 10.68
CA TYR A 38 -15.42 -17.65 11.31
C TYR A 38 -16.74 -18.07 11.95
N ASP A 39 -17.11 -17.43 13.07
CA ASP A 39 -18.47 -17.46 13.58
C ASP A 39 -19.38 -16.72 12.60
N TYR A 40 -20.06 -17.44 11.71
CA TYR A 40 -20.95 -16.82 10.73
C TYR A 40 -22.20 -16.18 11.36
N ASN A 41 -22.43 -16.37 12.66
CA ASN A 41 -23.48 -15.67 13.39
C ASN A 41 -23.04 -14.28 13.86
N VAL A 42 -21.73 -13.99 13.88
CA VAL A 42 -21.16 -12.75 14.40
C VAL A 42 -20.53 -11.95 13.26
N TYR A 43 -21.29 -10.98 12.75
CA TYR A 43 -20.87 -10.16 11.62
C TYR A 43 -21.32 -8.70 11.75
N HIS A 44 -20.64 -7.82 11.02
CA HIS A 44 -21.12 -6.46 10.76
C HIS A 44 -21.67 -6.36 9.35
N LYS A 45 -22.78 -5.64 9.18
CA LYS A 45 -23.25 -5.22 7.86
C LYS A 45 -22.51 -3.95 7.47
N LYS A 46 -21.95 -3.94 6.26
CA LYS A 46 -21.23 -2.79 5.70
C LYS A 46 -21.71 -2.55 4.28
N VAL A 47 -21.81 -1.28 3.90
CA VAL A 47 -22.08 -0.88 2.51
C VAL A 47 -20.82 -0.23 1.97
N LEU A 48 -20.20 -0.86 0.98
CA LEU A 48 -19.07 -0.29 0.24
C LEU A 48 -19.62 0.50 -0.96
N LYS A 49 -19.05 1.67 -1.22
CA LYS A 49 -19.50 2.57 -2.29
C LYS A 49 -18.34 2.85 -3.23
N PHE A 50 -18.51 2.53 -4.50
CA PHE A 50 -17.50 2.75 -5.54
C PHE A 50 -18.05 3.75 -6.57
N LYS A 51 -17.34 4.86 -6.73
CA LYS A 51 -17.61 5.86 -7.77
C LYS A 51 -16.77 5.56 -9.01
N ASN A 52 -17.10 6.19 -10.13
CA ASN A 52 -16.34 6.09 -11.38
C ASN A 52 -16.17 4.64 -11.86
N VAL A 53 -17.16 3.79 -11.65
CA VAL A 53 -17.12 2.41 -12.13
C VAL A 53 -17.40 2.41 -13.63
N LYS A 54 -16.52 1.76 -14.40
CA LYS A 54 -16.70 1.53 -15.84
C LYS A 54 -17.45 0.23 -16.07
N ARG A 55 -17.01 -0.82 -15.40
CA ARG A 55 -17.57 -2.17 -15.48
C ARG A 55 -17.36 -2.85 -14.14
N PHE A 56 -18.30 -3.70 -13.75
CA PHE A 56 -18.11 -4.59 -12.61
C PHE A 56 -18.69 -5.95 -12.96
N GLU A 57 -18.07 -6.98 -12.42
CA GLU A 57 -18.40 -8.36 -12.72
C GLU A 57 -18.29 -9.19 -11.45
N TYR A 58 -19.17 -10.17 -11.33
CA TYR A 58 -19.22 -11.10 -10.20
C TYR A 58 -19.09 -12.52 -10.76
N TYR A 59 -18.21 -13.30 -10.14
CA TYR A 59 -17.92 -14.69 -10.51
C TYR A 59 -17.94 -15.57 -9.27
N SER A 60 -18.31 -16.83 -9.47
CA SER A 60 -17.97 -17.90 -8.53
C SER A 60 -16.48 -18.24 -8.64
N SER A 61 -15.88 -18.77 -7.58
CA SER A 61 -14.45 -19.13 -7.54
C SER A 61 -13.99 -20.03 -8.69
N ASP A 62 -14.85 -20.94 -9.16
CA ASP A 62 -14.52 -21.88 -10.24
C ASP A 62 -14.34 -21.19 -11.61
N GLU A 63 -14.96 -20.04 -11.80
CA GLU A 63 -14.89 -19.27 -13.05
C GLU A 63 -13.71 -18.29 -13.09
N VAL A 64 -13.12 -17.99 -11.92
CA VAL A 64 -12.09 -16.95 -11.78
C VAL A 64 -10.85 -17.25 -12.61
N TYR A 65 -10.32 -18.46 -12.52
CA TYR A 65 -9.10 -18.82 -13.24
C TYR A 65 -9.32 -18.84 -14.75
N TYR A 66 -10.52 -19.17 -15.24
CA TYR A 66 -10.79 -19.14 -16.68
C TYR A 66 -10.89 -17.70 -17.22
N HIS A 67 -11.46 -16.78 -16.45
CA HIS A 67 -11.68 -15.40 -16.92
C HIS A 67 -10.53 -14.44 -16.60
N PHE A 68 -9.78 -14.69 -15.53
CA PHE A 68 -8.81 -13.71 -14.98
C PHE A 68 -7.38 -14.22 -14.84
N LEU A 69 -7.01 -15.42 -15.31
CA LEU A 69 -5.64 -15.96 -15.14
C LEU A 69 -4.56 -14.93 -15.48
N ASN A 70 -4.61 -14.36 -16.69
CA ASN A 70 -3.62 -13.38 -17.14
C ASN A 70 -3.64 -12.09 -16.32
N GLU A 71 -4.82 -11.63 -15.87
CA GLU A 71 -4.95 -10.42 -15.06
C GLU A 71 -4.43 -10.64 -13.63
N LEU A 72 -4.63 -11.84 -13.08
CA LEU A 72 -4.13 -12.24 -11.77
C LEU A 72 -2.62 -12.47 -11.79
N GLU A 73 -2.06 -13.05 -12.86
CA GLU A 73 -0.61 -13.16 -13.03
C GLU A 73 0.05 -11.79 -13.15
N ASP A 74 -0.53 -10.89 -13.96
CA ASP A 74 -0.09 -9.49 -14.04
C ASP A 74 -0.11 -8.83 -12.66
N LEU A 75 -1.16 -9.05 -11.88
CA LEU A 75 -1.31 -8.49 -10.55
C LEU A 75 -0.33 -9.09 -9.54
N ARG A 76 -0.03 -10.40 -9.61
CA ARG A 76 0.99 -11.05 -8.77
C ARG A 76 2.37 -10.47 -9.05
N ALA A 77 2.70 -10.29 -10.33
CA ALA A 77 3.95 -9.65 -10.74
C ALA A 77 3.99 -8.18 -10.29
N GLU A 78 2.89 -7.43 -10.43
CA GLU A 78 2.78 -6.04 -10.00
C GLU A 78 2.95 -5.88 -8.48
N LEU A 79 2.41 -6.82 -7.69
CA LEU A 79 2.47 -6.79 -6.23
C LEU A 79 3.67 -7.54 -5.64
N GLU A 80 4.46 -8.23 -6.48
CA GLU A 80 5.58 -9.10 -6.07
C GLU A 80 5.20 -10.14 -5.00
N ILE A 81 3.98 -10.68 -5.08
CA ILE A 81 3.49 -11.70 -4.14
C ILE A 81 3.15 -13.01 -4.87
N PRO A 82 3.50 -14.17 -4.29
CA PRO A 82 3.16 -15.46 -4.88
C PRO A 82 1.67 -15.79 -4.74
N TYR A 83 1.01 -15.27 -3.69
CA TYR A 83 -0.40 -15.53 -3.39
C TYR A 83 -1.11 -14.29 -2.86
N PHE A 84 -2.40 -14.15 -3.18
CA PHE A 84 -3.24 -13.08 -2.65
C PHE A 84 -3.70 -13.45 -1.25
N HIS A 85 -3.22 -12.71 -0.24
CA HIS A 85 -3.60 -12.91 1.17
C HIS A 85 -4.60 -11.87 1.70
N LYS A 86 -5.00 -10.90 0.87
CA LYS A 86 -5.90 -9.81 1.23
C LYS A 86 -7.21 -9.94 0.47
N ILE A 87 -8.29 -9.44 1.09
CA ILE A 87 -9.62 -9.36 0.46
C ILE A 87 -9.60 -8.46 -0.77
N PHE A 88 -8.93 -7.32 -0.65
CA PHE A 88 -8.90 -6.28 -1.68
C PHE A 88 -7.53 -6.25 -2.34
N ASN A 89 -7.49 -6.41 -3.66
CA ASN A 89 -6.26 -6.39 -4.46
C ASN A 89 -6.43 -5.44 -5.65
N ARG A 90 -5.58 -4.42 -5.75
CA ARG A 90 -5.68 -3.36 -6.76
C ARG A 90 -4.61 -3.58 -7.84
N SER A 91 -5.01 -3.59 -9.12
CA SER A 91 -4.08 -3.44 -10.25
C SER A 91 -4.10 -2.00 -10.77
N LYS A 92 -2.94 -1.35 -10.78
CA LYS A 92 -2.71 -0.09 -11.49
C LYS A 92 -2.71 -0.32 -12.99
N LYS A 93 -2.00 -1.38 -13.43
CA LYS A 93 -1.81 -1.70 -14.85
C LYS A 93 -3.15 -1.82 -15.58
N ARG A 94 -4.14 -2.42 -14.92
CA ARG A 94 -5.47 -2.67 -15.48
C ARG A 94 -6.56 -1.70 -14.97
N ASN A 95 -6.23 -0.80 -14.03
CA ASN A 95 -7.18 0.07 -13.34
C ASN A 95 -8.38 -0.70 -12.75
N LYS A 96 -8.11 -1.88 -12.16
CA LYS A 96 -9.10 -2.81 -11.62
C LYS A 96 -8.90 -3.06 -10.12
N LEU A 97 -9.99 -3.18 -9.38
CA LEU A 97 -10.01 -3.71 -8.03
C LEU A 97 -10.62 -5.11 -8.06
N PHE A 98 -9.87 -6.07 -7.53
CA PHE A 98 -10.34 -7.43 -7.30
C PHE A 98 -10.69 -7.58 -5.82
N ILE A 99 -11.90 -8.05 -5.55
CA ILE A 99 -12.40 -8.37 -4.22
C ILE A 99 -12.60 -9.87 -4.18
N SER A 100 -11.76 -10.57 -3.43
CA SER A 100 -11.83 -12.02 -3.24
C SER A 100 -12.09 -12.32 -1.78
N GLY A 101 -13.23 -12.95 -1.48
CA GLY A 101 -13.46 -13.52 -0.15
C GLY A 101 -12.42 -14.60 0.15
N MET A 102 -11.80 -14.57 1.32
CA MET A 102 -11.05 -15.72 1.83
C MET A 102 -11.98 -16.65 2.61
N GLY A 103 -11.85 -17.97 2.42
CA GLY A 103 -12.63 -19.00 3.13
C GLY A 103 -13.82 -19.53 2.32
N TYR A 104 -14.87 -20.02 2.99
CA TYR A 104 -16.06 -20.65 2.38
C TYR A 104 -16.93 -19.75 1.49
N PHE A 105 -16.64 -18.45 1.39
CA PHE A 105 -17.41 -17.52 0.57
C PHE A 105 -16.65 -17.21 -0.71
N ASP A 106 -16.96 -17.97 -1.73
CA ASP A 106 -16.41 -17.92 -3.09
C ASP A 106 -16.91 -16.72 -3.90
N ASN A 107 -16.84 -15.51 -3.30
CA ASN A 107 -17.16 -14.27 -4.01
C ASN A 107 -15.89 -13.74 -4.66
N PHE A 108 -15.92 -13.64 -5.99
CA PHE A 108 -14.92 -12.89 -6.73
C PHE A 108 -15.60 -11.75 -7.49
N ILE A 109 -15.19 -10.52 -7.18
CA ILE A 109 -15.69 -9.32 -7.86
C ILE A 109 -14.52 -8.61 -8.50
N ALA A 110 -14.63 -8.38 -9.81
CA ALA A 110 -13.75 -7.49 -10.54
C ALA A 110 -14.47 -6.16 -10.78
N ILE A 111 -13.89 -5.06 -10.32
CA ILE A 111 -14.40 -3.70 -10.56
C ILE A 111 -13.37 -2.95 -11.40
N GLU A 112 -13.71 -2.70 -12.65
CA GLU A 112 -12.95 -1.82 -13.54
C GLU A 112 -13.45 -0.39 -13.36
N PHE A 113 -12.51 0.51 -13.09
CA PHE A 113 -12.82 1.93 -12.98
C PHE A 113 -12.74 2.57 -14.35
N LYS A 114 -13.51 3.63 -14.55
CA LYS A 114 -13.27 4.52 -15.68
C LYS A 114 -11.84 5.00 -15.52
N ASP A 115 -11.12 5.07 -16.62
CA ASP A 115 -9.98 5.95 -16.65
C ASP A 115 -10.55 7.31 -16.25
N ASP A 116 -10.10 7.79 -15.10
CA ASP A 116 -10.49 9.13 -14.72
C ASP A 116 -10.06 10.00 -15.91
N GLU A 117 -11.02 10.69 -16.55
CA GLU A 117 -10.73 11.92 -17.30
C GLU A 117 -10.41 13.06 -16.32
N LYS A 118 -10.24 12.79 -15.02
CA LYS A 118 -9.27 13.58 -14.29
C LYS A 118 -8.00 13.40 -15.08
N GLU A 119 -7.43 14.49 -15.57
CA GLU A 119 -6.06 14.54 -16.04
C GLU A 119 -5.31 13.35 -15.44
N LYS A 120 -4.74 12.47 -16.28
CA LYS A 120 -3.46 11.92 -15.89
C LYS A 120 -2.71 13.18 -15.51
N ILE A 121 -2.68 13.51 -14.21
CA ILE A 121 -1.67 14.36 -13.67
C ILE A 121 -0.49 13.56 -14.16
N VAL A 122 0.15 14.08 -15.21
CA VAL A 122 1.51 13.73 -15.51
C VAL A 122 2.17 14.17 -14.23
N VAL A 123 2.15 13.28 -13.25
CA VAL A 123 2.84 13.51 -12.02
C VAL A 123 4.24 13.52 -12.55
N ASP A 124 4.77 14.72 -12.65
CA ASP A 124 6.15 14.87 -12.96
C ASP A 124 6.84 14.27 -11.75
N LYS A 125 7.20 12.98 -11.87
CA LYS A 125 7.84 12.23 -10.79
C LYS A 125 9.09 12.97 -10.33
N LYS A 126 9.69 13.75 -11.23
CA LYS A 126 10.78 14.67 -10.93
C LYS A 126 10.32 15.81 -10.04
N GLU A 127 9.23 16.51 -10.37
CA GLU A 127 8.67 17.58 -9.53
C GLU A 127 8.34 17.07 -8.11
N LYS A 128 7.63 15.94 -7.99
CA LYS A 128 7.35 15.36 -6.66
C LYS A 128 8.60 14.91 -5.92
N TYR A 129 9.55 14.28 -6.61
CA TYR A 129 10.85 13.95 -6.01
C TYR A 129 11.53 15.21 -5.45
N LEU A 130 11.50 16.33 -6.19
CA LEU A 130 12.06 17.60 -5.75
C LEU A 130 11.29 18.17 -4.54
N GLU A 131 9.97 18.05 -4.50
CA GLU A 131 9.17 18.46 -3.34
C GLU A 131 9.49 17.63 -2.09
N ILE A 132 9.53 16.30 -2.21
CA ILE A 132 9.88 15.40 -1.10
C ILE A 132 11.31 15.67 -0.64
N LYS A 133 12.27 15.83 -1.57
CA LYS A 133 13.66 16.18 -1.25
C LYS A 133 13.73 17.48 -0.48
N LYS A 134 12.99 18.51 -0.90
CA LYS A 134 12.94 19.81 -0.23
C LYS A 134 12.42 19.69 1.20
N GLU A 135 11.34 18.94 1.43
CA GLU A 135 10.80 18.71 2.77
C GLU A 135 11.74 17.89 3.65
N LEU A 136 12.36 16.83 3.10
CA LEU A 136 13.37 16.05 3.81
C LEU A 136 14.54 16.94 4.26
N LEU A 137 15.09 17.78 3.38
CA LEU A 137 16.19 18.69 3.74
C LEU A 137 15.80 19.68 4.85
N LYS A 138 14.57 20.20 4.84
CA LYS A 138 14.06 21.04 5.94
C LYS A 138 14.01 20.27 7.25
N ILE A 139 13.51 19.03 7.23
CA ILE A 139 13.43 18.17 8.42
C ILE A 139 14.83 17.91 8.97
N LEU A 140 15.79 17.50 8.13
CA LEU A 140 17.18 17.27 8.54
C LEU A 140 17.81 18.53 9.15
N GLN A 141 17.60 19.70 8.52
CA GLN A 141 18.10 20.97 9.03
C GLN A 141 17.52 21.31 10.40
N SER A 142 16.20 21.13 10.59
CA SER A 142 15.54 21.37 11.88
C SER A 142 15.98 20.42 13.00
N LYS A 143 16.53 19.24 12.65
CA LYS A 143 17.00 18.24 13.61
C LYS A 143 18.50 18.27 13.88
N LYS A 144 19.23 19.18 13.23
CA LYS A 144 20.70 19.26 13.31
C LYS A 144 21.21 19.32 14.76
N GLU A 145 20.68 20.24 15.57
CA GLU A 145 21.06 20.41 16.97
C GLU A 145 20.76 19.14 17.79
N LYS A 146 19.57 18.56 17.62
CA LYS A 146 19.17 17.31 18.29
C LYS A 146 20.07 16.13 17.91
N PHE A 147 20.54 16.06 16.67
CA PHE A 147 21.47 15.02 16.23
C PHE A 147 22.85 15.20 16.87
N GLU A 148 23.36 16.42 16.94
CA GLU A 148 24.62 16.75 17.62
C GLU A 148 24.55 16.37 19.12
N GLU A 149 23.50 16.79 19.84
CA GLU A 149 23.29 16.44 21.26
C GLU A 149 23.26 14.93 21.51
N LYS A 150 22.66 14.17 20.59
CA LYS A 150 22.52 12.71 20.70
C LYS A 150 23.70 11.93 20.11
N ASN A 151 24.76 12.60 19.64
CA ASN A 151 25.89 12.00 18.93
C ASN A 151 25.46 11.14 17.72
N ILE A 152 24.41 11.57 17.02
CA ILE A 152 23.96 10.97 15.76
C ILE A 152 24.77 11.59 14.62
N LYS A 153 25.51 10.76 13.88
CA LYS A 153 26.24 11.19 12.68
C LYS A 153 25.36 11.03 11.46
N LEU A 154 25.17 12.12 10.72
CA LEU A 154 24.53 12.12 9.40
C LEU A 154 25.59 12.14 8.30
N GLU A 155 25.49 11.24 7.34
CA GLU A 155 26.40 11.10 6.21
C GLU A 155 25.59 11.04 4.91
N VAL A 156 25.89 11.91 3.94
CA VAL A 156 25.28 11.84 2.61
C VAL A 156 26.08 10.83 1.78
N ILE A 157 25.43 9.75 1.36
CA ILE A 157 26.03 8.64 0.61
C ILE A 157 25.89 8.86 -0.89
N GLU A 158 24.77 9.41 -1.33
CA GLU A 158 24.50 9.67 -2.74
C GLU A 158 23.67 10.94 -2.89
N GLU A 159 24.06 11.80 -3.83
CA GLU A 159 23.27 12.94 -4.27
C GLU A 159 23.40 13.07 -5.79
N LYS A 160 22.38 12.56 -6.49
CA LYS A 160 22.23 12.61 -7.95
C LYS A 160 20.92 13.32 -8.29
N GLU A 161 20.70 13.51 -9.59
CA GLU A 161 19.47 14.14 -10.10
C GLU A 161 18.22 13.34 -9.72
N ASP A 162 18.32 12.01 -9.71
CA ASP A 162 17.24 11.05 -9.50
C ASP A 162 17.31 10.33 -8.15
N SER A 163 18.33 10.60 -7.33
CA SER A 163 18.51 9.95 -6.03
C SER A 163 19.17 10.82 -4.96
N TYR A 164 18.76 10.60 -3.72
CA TYR A 164 19.35 11.20 -2.53
C TYR A 164 19.35 10.17 -1.40
N ILE A 165 20.53 9.79 -0.91
CA ILE A 165 20.68 8.72 0.09
C ILE A 165 21.52 9.25 1.24
N ILE A 166 21.02 9.06 2.45
CA ILE A 166 21.71 9.43 3.69
C ILE A 166 21.79 8.25 4.64
N ASN A 167 22.84 8.24 5.45
CA ASN A 167 23.02 7.36 6.58
C ASN A 167 23.01 8.15 7.89
N LEU A 168 22.29 7.62 8.87
CA LEU A 168 22.32 8.06 10.26
C LEU A 168 22.99 6.98 11.09
N LYS A 169 24.00 7.34 11.87
CA LYS A 169 24.77 6.38 12.68
C LYS A 169 24.83 6.83 14.14
N LYS A 170 24.46 5.92 15.05
CA LYS A 170 24.56 6.11 16.50
C LYS A 170 25.01 4.82 17.17
N GLY A 171 26.30 4.73 17.50
CA GLY A 171 26.88 3.49 18.03
C GLY A 171 26.74 2.33 17.04
N LYS A 172 26.00 1.28 17.42
CA LYS A 172 25.68 0.13 16.56
C LYS A 172 24.40 0.29 15.72
N ARG A 173 23.62 1.35 15.96
CA ARG A 173 22.38 1.63 15.23
C ARG A 173 22.71 2.39 13.96
N ILE A 174 22.27 1.88 12.83
CA ILE A 174 22.47 2.48 11.51
C ILE A 174 21.11 2.59 10.84
N ALA A 175 20.76 3.75 10.30
CA ALA A 175 19.63 3.90 9.42
C ALA A 175 20.05 4.46 8.07
N THR A 176 19.52 3.90 7.00
CA THR A 176 19.69 4.33 5.62
C THR A 176 18.35 4.87 5.14
N LEU A 177 18.31 6.13 4.73
CA LEU A 177 17.14 6.72 4.05
C LEU A 177 17.50 6.95 2.59
N SER A 178 16.77 6.28 1.70
CA SER A 178 16.91 6.39 0.25
C SER A 178 15.69 7.08 -0.34
N LEU A 179 15.89 8.26 -0.93
CA LEU A 179 14.92 8.96 -1.76
C LEU A 179 15.30 8.77 -3.23
N ARG A 180 14.40 8.25 -4.07
CA ARG A 180 14.64 8.01 -5.50
C ARG A 180 13.42 8.32 -6.34
N ILE A 181 13.62 8.62 -7.63
CA ILE A 181 12.51 8.70 -8.59
C ILE A 181 12.00 7.26 -8.88
N PRO A 182 10.69 6.98 -8.76
CA PRO A 182 10.14 5.66 -9.02
C PRO A 182 10.29 5.21 -10.47
N ASP A 183 10.80 4.00 -10.66
CA ASP A 183 10.97 3.32 -11.95
C ASP A 183 10.08 2.05 -12.04
N SER A 184 10.24 1.24 -13.09
CA SER A 184 9.46 0.01 -13.27
C SER A 184 9.75 -1.09 -12.22
N THR A 185 10.82 -0.95 -11.44
CA THR A 185 11.28 -1.90 -10.42
C THR A 185 11.15 -1.35 -8.99
N ARG A 186 10.95 -0.04 -8.82
CA ARG A 186 10.82 0.63 -7.51
C ARG A 186 9.67 1.61 -7.56
N TYR A 187 8.54 1.23 -6.96
CA TYR A 187 7.31 2.02 -7.00
C TYR A 187 7.19 3.07 -5.88
N TYR A 188 8.17 3.18 -4.99
CA TYR A 188 8.20 4.13 -3.88
C TYR A 188 9.25 5.23 -4.08
N TYR A 189 8.99 6.41 -3.52
CA TYR A 189 9.97 7.50 -3.49
C TYR A 189 10.95 7.29 -2.34
N ILE A 190 10.46 6.93 -1.16
CA ILE A 190 11.28 6.75 0.04
C ILE A 190 11.36 5.27 0.41
N HIS A 191 12.56 4.83 0.74
CA HIS A 191 12.83 3.61 1.50
C HIS A 191 13.70 3.95 2.71
N TYR A 192 13.22 3.64 3.90
CA TYR A 192 13.96 3.75 5.14
C TYR A 192 14.28 2.36 5.66
N GLU A 193 15.55 2.08 5.89
CA GLU A 193 16.03 0.85 6.50
C GLU A 193 16.75 1.21 7.79
N GLU A 194 16.40 0.59 8.90
CA GLU A 194 17.08 0.76 10.18
C GLU A 194 17.53 -0.57 10.74
N ILE A 195 18.81 -0.67 11.06
CA ILE A 195 19.44 -1.84 11.63
C ILE A 195 19.82 -1.53 13.10
N THR A 196 19.21 -2.27 14.02
CA THR A 196 19.51 -2.19 15.46
C THR A 196 19.71 -3.61 16.01
N ASN A 197 20.89 -3.91 16.57
CA ASN A 197 21.18 -5.20 17.24
C ASN A 197 20.74 -6.44 16.42
N ASN A 198 21.07 -6.46 15.11
CA ASN A 198 20.71 -7.50 14.14
C ASN A 198 19.22 -7.59 13.76
N PHE A 199 18.38 -6.63 14.17
CA PHE A 199 17.02 -6.48 13.65
C PHE A 199 16.97 -5.37 12.61
N ALA A 200 16.27 -5.64 11.50
CA ALA A 200 16.04 -4.67 10.44
C ALA A 200 14.57 -4.22 10.44
N HIS A 201 14.35 -2.91 10.38
CA HIS A 201 13.05 -2.28 10.21
C HIS A 201 13.01 -1.54 8.88
N TYR A 202 11.90 -1.68 8.16
CA TYR A 202 11.72 -1.12 6.83
C TYR A 202 10.44 -0.31 6.74
N ASP A 203 10.52 0.90 6.18
CA ASP A 203 9.38 1.72 5.80
C ASP A 203 9.51 2.15 4.33
N TRP A 204 8.39 2.18 3.61
CA TRP A 204 8.32 2.63 2.22
C TRP A 204 7.20 3.66 2.06
N TYR A 205 7.46 4.72 1.30
CA TYR A 205 6.45 5.72 0.98
C TYR A 205 6.38 6.00 -0.52
N ASP A 206 5.18 5.84 -1.05
CA ASP A 206 4.83 6.10 -2.45
C ASP A 206 3.68 7.09 -2.60
N GLU A 207 3.45 7.50 -3.84
CA GLU A 207 2.41 8.46 -4.21
C GLU A 207 1.01 7.89 -4.40
N GLU A 208 0.87 6.56 -4.50
CA GLU A 208 -0.45 5.95 -4.63
C GLU A 208 -1.20 6.03 -3.30
N TYR A 209 -0.47 5.89 -2.20
CA TYR A 209 -1.05 5.85 -0.86
C TYR A 209 -0.75 7.09 -0.02
N HIS A 210 0.21 7.95 -0.41
CA HIS A 210 0.62 9.09 0.39
C HIS A 210 0.79 10.38 -0.42
N THR A 211 0.33 11.49 0.17
CA THR A 211 0.67 12.85 -0.25
C THR A 211 2.08 13.24 0.23
N VAL A 212 2.72 14.22 -0.43
CA VAL A 212 4.03 14.76 0.02
C VAL A 212 4.00 15.20 1.49
N PHE A 213 2.89 15.79 1.92
CA PHE A 213 2.68 16.19 3.31
C PHE A 213 2.69 15.00 4.28
N GLU A 214 2.02 13.90 3.94
CA GLU A 214 2.01 12.68 4.75
C GLU A 214 3.40 12.04 4.81
N ILE A 215 4.11 11.99 3.68
CA ILE A 215 5.50 11.50 3.62
C ILE A 215 6.38 12.34 4.55
N ALA A 216 6.34 13.67 4.44
CA ALA A 216 7.12 14.57 5.29
C ALA A 216 6.80 14.38 6.78
N LYS A 217 5.51 14.20 7.12
CA LYS A 217 5.08 13.94 8.49
C LYS A 217 5.66 12.63 9.04
N GLN A 218 5.64 11.55 8.24
CA GLN A 218 6.19 10.26 8.65
C GLN A 218 7.71 10.30 8.78
N LEU A 219 8.40 10.93 7.82
CA LEU A 219 9.85 11.16 7.88
C LEU A 219 10.24 11.90 9.16
N ASN A 220 9.48 12.94 9.53
CA ASN A 220 9.73 13.68 10.76
C ASN A 220 9.62 12.79 12.01
N ILE A 221 8.59 11.93 12.07
CA ILE A 221 8.37 10.97 13.17
C ILE A 221 9.51 9.94 13.24
N ILE A 222 9.90 9.35 12.12
CA ILE A 222 10.97 8.35 12.05
C ILE A 222 12.29 8.95 12.51
N LEU A 223 12.66 10.11 11.97
CA LEU A 223 13.90 10.81 12.31
C LEU A 223 13.91 11.30 13.77
N ASP A 224 12.75 11.57 14.37
CA ASP A 224 12.65 11.90 15.79
C ASP A 224 12.85 10.71 16.72
N ARG A 225 12.47 9.51 16.27
CA ARG A 225 12.59 8.24 16.99
C ARG A 225 14.01 7.65 16.92
N PHE A 226 14.79 8.00 15.91
CA PHE A 226 16.19 7.59 15.78
C PHE A 226 17.05 8.14 16.94
#